data_AF-A0A9N9BEK7-F1
#
_entry.id   AF-A0A9N9BEK7-F1
#
_cell.length_a   1.000
_cell.length_b   1.000
_cell.length_c   1.000
_cell.angle_alpha   90.00
_cell.angle_beta   90.00
_cell.angle_gamma   90.00
#
_symmetry.space_group_name_H-M   'P 1'
#
loop_
_entity.id
_entity.type
_entity.pdbx_description
1 polymer ?
#
loop_
_entity_poly.entity_id
_entity_poly.type
_entity_poly.pdbx_seq_one_letter_code
_entity_poly.pdbx_strand_id
1 'polypeptide(L)'
;MPKVKSQKFGYSHNSTKNVSTSTAATSKPAKAMAPLFRKDLGQHILKNPLIAQNIVEKVAAGLKCTDVVLEVGPGTGNLTTRILEHAKKVVAVELDPRLAAELAKRVQGKPEQRRLDIMVGDVIKTDLPYFDVCISNTPYQISSPLIFKLLEHRPLFRCAILMFQREFALRLIAKPGDNLYCRLSVNTQLYAKVDHIMKIGKNNFKPIPQVDSSVVRIEPRNPPPPIDFKEWDGLLRIVFVRKNKTLSANFKTSSVLDIIENNYKTFCSANEMMIDANFDIKNKVINVLKSVGFAESRAAKMDVDDFLKYAFALFHNFITLIQELTSNPVPGFTVALPDDGNVFEWDVGIIGAPGTIYEGGYFKANLKFPNDYPYNPPTFKFNNEFFHPNVYQDGRLCISILHPPGDDPTSGETAAERWNPTQSVESILISIVSLMGDPNCSSPANVDAGSYNSIVRSQVEASKKDIPEGLKIPTSADDFVQKQRHTEDEHDENFCLNAN
;
A
#
# COMPACT_ATOMS: atom_id res chain seq x y z
N MET A 1 -31.71 40.14 53.28
CA MET A 1 -30.93 40.88 52.25
C MET A 1 -30.48 42.22 52.85
N PRO A 2 -29.34 42.80 52.45
CA PRO A 2 -27.97 42.26 52.39
C PRO A 2 -26.99 43.14 53.21
N LYS A 3 -25.90 42.60 53.77
CA LYS A 3 -24.70 43.38 54.15
C LYS A 3 -23.42 42.55 54.02
N VAL A 4 -22.52 42.99 53.14
CA VAL A 4 -21.12 42.56 52.99
C VAL A 4 -20.32 42.99 54.22
N LYS A 5 -19.48 42.10 54.80
CA LYS A 5 -18.32 42.50 55.63
C LYS A 5 -17.18 41.46 55.65
N SER A 6 -16.04 41.92 55.13
CA SER A 6 -14.65 41.85 55.66
C SER A 6 -14.02 40.52 56.11
N GLN A 7 -12.88 40.25 55.48
CA GLN A 7 -11.81 39.32 55.87
C GLN A 7 -11.36 39.48 57.32
N LYS A 8 -11.09 38.35 57.99
CA LYS A 8 -10.45 38.27 59.31
C LYS A 8 -8.97 37.88 59.15
N PHE A 9 -8.09 38.76 59.63
CA PHE A 9 -6.72 38.43 60.03
C PHE A 9 -6.74 37.84 61.44
N GLY A 10 -6.01 36.73 61.65
CA GLY A 10 -5.77 36.13 62.96
C GLY A 10 -4.26 36.05 63.20
N TYR A 11 -3.78 36.75 64.22
CA TYR A 11 -2.44 36.63 64.78
C TYR A 11 -2.46 35.65 65.96
N SER A 12 -1.43 34.80 66.10
CA SER A 12 -1.03 34.28 67.42
C SER A 12 0.46 33.92 67.49
N HIS A 13 1.14 34.65 68.38
CA HIS A 13 2.23 34.27 69.30
C HIS A 13 3.52 33.60 68.83
N ASN A 14 4.61 34.37 68.96
CA ASN A 14 5.98 33.92 69.19
C ASN A 14 6.15 33.34 70.61
N SER A 15 6.88 32.23 70.71
CA SER A 15 7.58 31.80 71.93
C SER A 15 9.03 31.42 71.61
N THR A 16 9.89 31.69 72.57
CA THR A 16 11.36 31.88 72.54
C THR A 16 12.27 30.65 72.35
N LYS A 17 13.47 30.95 71.83
CA LYS A 17 14.81 30.37 72.09
C LYS A 17 15.17 28.97 71.52
N ASN A 18 16.14 28.94 70.61
CA ASN A 18 17.54 28.59 70.94
C ASN A 18 18.46 28.72 69.71
N VAL A 19 19.52 29.51 69.87
CA VAL A 19 20.66 29.57 68.95
C VAL A 19 21.63 28.48 69.39
N SER A 20 21.84 27.47 68.54
CA SER A 20 22.97 26.54 68.66
C SER A 20 23.82 26.63 67.39
N THR A 21 25.07 27.03 67.61
CA THR A 21 26.18 27.02 66.67
C THR A 21 26.42 25.60 66.16
N SER A 22 26.29 25.38 64.85
CA SER A 22 26.69 24.12 64.22
C SER A 22 27.97 24.30 63.42
N THR A 23 28.90 23.43 63.77
CA THR A 23 30.26 23.24 63.28
C THR A 23 30.30 22.84 61.80
N ALA A 24 31.40 23.21 61.15
CA ALA A 24 31.74 22.83 59.79
C ALA A 24 31.67 21.31 59.59
N ALA A 25 30.73 20.86 58.76
CA ALA A 25 30.61 19.47 58.33
C ALA A 25 31.04 19.35 56.86
N THR A 26 32.05 18.50 56.65
CA THR A 26 32.64 18.08 55.39
C THR A 26 31.60 17.63 54.36
N SER A 27 31.72 18.16 53.13
CA SER A 27 30.89 17.81 51.99
C SER A 27 31.15 16.37 51.54
N LYS A 28 30.11 15.51 51.66
CA LYS A 28 30.08 14.21 50.97
C LYS A 28 29.90 14.44 49.47
N PRO A 29 30.51 13.60 48.59
CA PRO A 29 30.35 13.76 47.15
C PRO A 29 28.89 13.53 46.77
N ALA A 30 28.35 14.45 45.97
CA ALA A 30 26.99 14.38 45.47
C ALA A 30 26.77 13.05 44.72
N LYS A 31 25.85 12.21 45.22
CA LYS A 31 25.30 11.10 44.42
C LYS A 31 24.78 11.70 43.12
N ALA A 32 25.27 11.21 41.98
CA ALA A 32 24.73 11.56 40.67
C ALA A 32 23.21 11.38 40.73
N MET A 33 22.48 12.51 40.68
CA MET A 33 21.03 12.51 40.75
C MET A 33 20.53 11.83 39.48
N ALA A 34 19.74 10.76 39.63
CA ALA A 34 19.15 10.09 38.48
C ALA A 34 18.39 11.13 37.63
N PRO A 35 18.50 11.08 36.29
CA PRO A 35 17.80 12.01 35.41
C PRO A 35 16.32 12.09 35.78
N LEU A 36 15.84 13.31 36.00
CA LEU A 36 14.43 13.58 36.23
C LEU A 36 13.68 13.37 34.90
N PHE A 37 12.93 12.27 34.83
CA PHE A 37 12.13 11.91 33.65
C PHE A 37 10.94 12.86 33.48
N ARG A 38 10.71 13.30 32.24
CA ARG A 38 9.53 14.10 31.89
C ARG A 38 8.34 13.17 31.68
N LYS A 39 7.30 13.32 32.51
CA LYS A 39 6.06 12.54 32.36
C LYS A 39 5.37 12.83 31.02
N ASP A 40 5.49 14.05 30.52
CA ASP A 40 4.83 14.52 29.29
C ASP A 40 5.32 13.79 28.03
N LEU A 41 6.56 13.29 28.06
CA LEU A 41 7.17 12.54 26.96
C LEU A 41 6.86 11.03 27.02
N GLY A 42 6.06 10.56 27.99
CA GLY A 42 5.70 9.14 28.14
C GLY A 42 6.88 8.19 28.33
N GLN A 43 7.98 8.68 28.90
CA GLN A 43 9.22 7.91 29.03
C GLN A 43 9.06 6.77 30.02
N HIS A 44 9.21 5.53 29.55
CA HIS A 44 9.25 4.31 30.38
C HIS A 44 10.53 3.54 30.09
N ILE A 45 11.54 3.68 30.93
CA ILE A 45 12.85 3.05 30.70
C ILE A 45 12.85 1.62 31.20
N LEU A 46 13.30 0.70 30.35
CA LEU A 46 13.52 -0.69 30.72
C LEU A 46 14.69 -0.78 31.73
N LYS A 47 14.40 -1.20 32.96
CA LYS A 47 15.42 -1.33 34.03
C LYS A 47 16.02 -2.73 34.14
N ASN A 48 15.31 -3.77 33.70
CA ASN A 48 15.73 -5.15 33.91
C ASN A 48 16.72 -5.58 32.79
N PRO A 49 18.01 -5.81 33.11
CA PRO A 49 19.00 -6.16 32.10
C PRO A 49 18.74 -7.52 31.46
N LEU A 50 18.12 -8.47 32.19
CA LEU A 50 17.78 -9.79 31.64
C LEU A 50 16.71 -9.69 30.56
N ILE A 51 15.77 -8.76 30.66
CA ILE A 51 14.77 -8.55 29.62
C ILE A 51 15.41 -7.92 28.38
N ALA A 52 16.30 -6.94 28.57
CA ALA A 52 17.05 -6.35 27.45
C ALA A 52 17.90 -7.40 26.74
N GLN A 53 18.56 -8.27 27.50
CA GLN A 53 19.31 -9.40 26.98
C GLN A 53 18.41 -10.38 26.24
N ASN A 54 17.30 -10.82 26.83
CA ASN A 54 16.37 -11.74 26.16
C ASN A 54 15.77 -11.16 24.88
N ILE A 55 15.51 -9.84 24.83
CA ILE A 55 15.08 -9.16 23.60
C ILE A 55 16.18 -9.32 22.57
N VAL A 56 17.40 -8.88 22.87
CA VAL A 56 18.53 -8.93 21.94
C VAL A 56 18.88 -10.36 21.55
N GLU A 57 18.84 -11.35 22.43
CA GLU A 57 19.11 -12.76 22.12
C GLU A 57 18.05 -13.35 21.19
N LYS A 58 16.77 -13.08 21.45
CA LYS A 58 15.69 -13.49 20.53
C LYS A 58 15.79 -12.77 19.18
N VAL A 59 16.35 -11.56 19.15
CA VAL A 59 16.70 -10.83 17.93
C VAL A 59 17.96 -11.40 17.27
N ALA A 60 18.96 -11.82 18.06
CA ALA A 60 20.32 -12.15 17.63
C ALA A 60 20.34 -13.38 16.72
N ALA A 61 19.36 -14.27 16.85
CA ALA A 61 19.14 -15.34 15.88
C ALA A 61 18.96 -14.81 14.42
N GLY A 62 18.60 -13.54 14.25
CA GLY A 62 18.47 -12.87 12.96
C GLY A 62 19.32 -11.60 12.80
N LEU A 63 20.20 -11.25 13.75
CA LEU A 63 21.07 -10.07 13.68
C LEU A 63 22.47 -10.47 13.20
N LYS A 64 22.98 -9.78 12.19
CA LYS A 64 24.28 -10.02 11.57
C LYS A 64 25.28 -8.98 12.09
N CYS A 65 26.54 -9.38 12.21
CA CYS A 65 27.63 -8.46 12.59
C CYS A 65 27.86 -7.33 11.59
N THR A 66 27.24 -7.39 10.41
CA THR A 66 27.26 -6.36 9.37
C THR A 66 26.11 -5.36 9.47
N ASP A 67 25.08 -5.63 10.28
CA ASP A 67 23.85 -4.85 10.29
C ASP A 67 24.05 -3.46 10.91
N VAL A 68 23.37 -2.48 10.30
CA VAL A 68 23.10 -1.18 10.90
C VAL A 68 21.76 -1.24 11.62
N VAL A 69 21.75 -0.92 12.92
CA VAL A 69 20.54 -0.97 13.75
C VAL A 69 20.03 0.44 14.04
N LEU A 70 18.74 0.68 13.79
CA LEU A 70 18.04 1.88 14.23
C LEU A 70 17.43 1.64 15.62
N GLU A 71 17.69 2.54 16.56
CA GLU A 71 17.06 2.55 17.88
C GLU A 71 16.31 3.87 18.10
N VAL A 72 14.99 3.80 18.22
CA VAL A 72 14.14 4.96 18.52
C VAL A 72 13.96 5.07 20.03
N GLY A 73 14.28 6.22 20.62
CA GLY A 73 14.16 6.45 22.06
C GLY A 73 15.07 5.56 22.92
N PRO A 74 16.41 5.63 22.75
CA PRO A 74 17.36 4.82 23.52
C PRO A 74 17.31 5.09 25.04
N GLY A 75 16.80 6.25 25.46
CA GLY A 75 16.76 6.64 26.87
C GLY A 75 18.15 6.64 27.50
N THR A 76 18.33 5.88 28.59
CA THR A 76 19.63 5.79 29.30
C THR A 76 20.61 4.80 28.66
N GLY A 77 20.26 4.17 27.55
CA GLY A 77 21.16 3.28 26.78
C GLY A 77 21.24 1.84 27.26
N ASN A 78 20.30 1.37 28.08
CA ASN A 78 20.33 -0.02 28.58
C ASN A 78 20.19 -1.06 27.46
N LEU A 79 19.38 -0.75 26.44
CA LEU A 79 19.20 -1.60 25.27
C LEU A 79 20.33 -1.35 24.25
N THR A 80 20.64 -0.07 23.98
CA THR A 80 21.74 0.36 23.11
C THR A 80 23.06 -0.38 23.38
N THR A 81 23.49 -0.51 24.65
CA THR A 81 24.75 -1.19 24.96
C THR A 81 24.74 -2.67 24.57
N ARG A 82 23.58 -3.35 24.67
CA ARG A 82 23.46 -4.77 24.30
C ARG A 82 23.37 -4.95 22.78
N ILE A 83 22.75 -4.02 22.07
CA ILE A 83 22.72 -4.02 20.60
C ILE A 83 24.14 -3.82 20.04
N LEU A 84 24.91 -2.88 20.61
CA LEU A 84 26.28 -2.58 20.20
C LEU A 84 27.24 -3.78 20.35
N GLU A 85 26.95 -4.75 21.21
CA GLU A 85 27.73 -5.99 21.32
C GLU A 85 27.61 -6.88 20.07
N HIS A 86 26.51 -6.76 19.28
CA HIS A 86 26.18 -7.66 18.18
C HIS A 86 26.10 -6.97 16.80
N ALA A 87 25.87 -5.65 16.77
CA ALA A 87 25.69 -4.88 15.53
C ALA A 87 26.97 -4.18 15.04
N LYS A 88 27.03 -3.87 13.74
CA LYS A 88 28.11 -3.07 13.14
C LYS A 88 28.07 -1.62 13.61
N LYS A 89 26.88 -1.02 13.55
CA LYS A 89 26.61 0.38 13.90
C LYS A 89 25.20 0.47 14.48
N VAL A 90 25.01 1.35 15.46
CA VAL A 90 23.70 1.73 15.98
C VAL A 90 23.48 3.21 15.71
N VAL A 91 22.33 3.53 15.12
CA VAL A 91 21.82 4.89 14.95
C VAL A 91 20.69 5.07 15.94
N ALA A 92 20.88 5.94 16.93
CA ALA A 92 19.92 6.18 17.98
C ALA A 92 19.24 7.55 17.80
N VAL A 93 17.92 7.58 17.67
CA VAL A 93 17.13 8.82 17.55
C VAL A 93 16.47 9.12 18.88
N GLU A 94 16.86 10.22 19.53
CA GLU A 94 16.36 10.60 20.85
C GLU A 94 15.75 12.01 20.83
N LEU A 95 14.55 12.12 21.41
CA LEU A 95 13.82 13.38 21.48
C LEU A 95 14.32 14.27 22.64
N ASP A 96 14.76 13.68 23.75
CA ASP A 96 15.31 14.43 24.89
C ASP A 96 16.83 14.63 24.77
N PRO A 97 17.32 15.86 24.49
CA PRO A 97 18.76 16.12 24.35
C PRO A 97 19.56 15.76 25.61
N ARG A 98 18.93 15.77 26.79
CA ARG A 98 19.59 15.42 28.06
C ARG A 98 19.91 13.93 28.14
N LEU A 99 18.95 13.09 27.70
CA LEU A 99 19.16 11.64 27.66
C LEU A 99 20.17 11.27 26.56
N ALA A 100 20.14 11.97 25.42
CA ALA A 100 21.16 11.83 24.38
C ALA A 100 22.57 12.12 24.93
N ALA A 101 22.74 13.19 25.71
CA ALA A 101 24.02 13.52 26.34
C ALA A 101 24.45 12.47 27.39
N GLU A 102 23.52 11.93 28.17
CA GLU A 102 23.80 10.84 29.12
C GLU A 102 24.22 9.55 28.41
N LEU A 103 23.57 9.20 27.30
CA LEU A 103 23.93 8.07 26.47
C LEU A 103 25.34 8.25 25.88
N ALA A 104 25.65 9.43 25.34
CA ALA A 104 26.98 9.74 24.82
C ALA A 104 28.05 9.59 25.91
N LYS A 105 27.78 10.11 27.13
CA LYS A 105 28.67 9.97 28.29
C LYS A 105 28.86 8.51 28.72
N ARG A 106 27.81 7.67 28.60
CA ARG A 106 27.85 6.25 28.99
C ARG A 106 28.78 5.41 28.10
N VAL A 107 28.89 5.76 26.83
CA VAL A 107 29.78 5.08 25.88
C VAL A 107 31.13 5.78 25.73
N GLN A 108 31.30 6.97 26.31
CA GLN A 108 32.51 7.76 26.21
C GLN A 108 33.76 6.97 26.64
N GLY A 109 34.78 6.94 25.78
CA GLY A 109 36.04 6.24 26.03
C GLY A 109 35.99 4.72 25.81
N LYS A 110 34.86 4.18 25.37
CA LYS A 110 34.71 2.76 25.05
C LYS A 110 34.73 2.50 23.54
N PRO A 111 35.11 1.30 23.06
CA PRO A 111 35.18 1.01 21.62
C PRO A 111 33.83 1.16 20.89
N GLU A 112 32.72 0.99 21.60
CA GLU A 112 31.37 1.13 21.08
C GLU A 112 31.02 2.58 20.70
N GLN A 113 31.73 3.57 21.24
CA GLN A 113 31.49 4.99 20.94
C GLN A 113 31.59 5.28 19.43
N ARG A 114 32.54 4.65 18.73
CA ARG A 114 32.73 4.83 17.28
C ARG A 114 31.62 4.20 16.44
N ARG A 115 30.85 3.29 17.05
CA ARG A 115 29.76 2.54 16.41
C ARG A 115 28.39 3.09 16.78
N LEU A 116 28.31 4.10 17.65
CA LEU A 116 27.06 4.74 18.05
C LEU A 116 26.95 6.13 17.43
N ASP A 117 25.87 6.35 16.70
CA ASP A 117 25.48 7.64 16.13
C ASP A 117 24.21 8.12 16.83
N ILE A 118 24.19 9.34 17.34
CA ILE A 118 23.07 9.85 18.13
C ILE A 118 22.47 11.06 17.42
N MET A 119 21.23 10.91 16.93
CA MET A 119 20.45 11.96 16.30
C MET A 119 19.47 12.53 17.32
N VAL A 120 19.58 13.82 17.60
CA VAL A 120 18.66 14.52 18.51
C VAL A 120 17.50 15.11 17.69
N GLY A 121 16.29 14.62 17.89
CA GLY A 121 15.14 15.08 17.12
C GLY A 121 13.87 14.26 17.31
N ASP A 122 12.79 14.74 16.71
CA ASP A 122 11.52 14.02 16.60
C ASP A 122 11.61 13.00 15.47
N VAL A 123 11.66 11.72 15.82
CA VAL A 123 11.74 10.60 14.86
C VAL A 123 10.65 10.65 13.79
N ILE A 124 9.47 11.22 14.08
CA ILE A 124 8.40 11.29 13.08
C ILE A 124 8.73 12.30 11.99
N LYS A 125 9.45 13.37 12.32
CA LYS A 125 9.82 14.45 11.39
C LYS A 125 11.21 14.28 10.79
N THR A 126 12.11 13.62 11.49
CA THR A 126 13.49 13.40 11.03
C THR A 126 13.53 12.39 9.89
N ASP A 127 14.37 12.63 8.89
CA ASP A 127 14.67 11.66 7.85
C ASP A 127 15.56 10.56 8.41
N LEU A 128 15.11 9.32 8.29
CA LEU A 128 15.81 8.18 8.84
C LEU A 128 16.90 7.74 7.84
N PRO A 129 18.14 7.48 8.30
CA PRO A 129 19.15 6.90 7.44
C PRO A 129 18.82 5.44 7.14
N TYR A 130 19.55 4.84 6.20
CA TYR A 130 19.46 3.40 5.96
C TYR A 130 19.77 2.58 7.24
N PHE A 131 18.96 1.55 7.48
CA PHE A 131 19.17 0.56 8.52
C PHE A 131 18.66 -0.81 8.07
N ASP A 132 19.29 -1.87 8.57
CA ASP A 132 18.88 -3.26 8.31
C ASP A 132 17.80 -3.72 9.28
N VAL A 133 17.93 -3.32 10.56
CA VAL A 133 17.06 -3.75 11.65
C VAL A 133 16.69 -2.57 12.52
N CYS A 134 15.43 -2.47 12.94
CA CYS A 134 15.00 -1.49 13.93
C CYS A 134 14.72 -2.20 15.26
N ILE A 135 15.34 -1.78 16.36
CA ILE A 135 15.08 -2.33 17.70
C ILE A 135 14.78 -1.17 18.63
N SER A 136 13.59 -1.13 19.21
CA SER A 136 13.19 0.02 20.02
C SER A 136 12.21 -0.32 21.13
N ASN A 137 12.43 0.32 22.29
CA ASN A 137 11.43 0.49 23.32
C ASN A 137 10.64 1.79 23.05
N THR A 138 9.70 1.72 22.10
CA THR A 138 9.04 2.90 21.56
C THR A 138 8.15 3.61 22.59
N PRO A 139 8.17 4.95 22.66
CA PRO A 139 7.18 5.70 23.43
C PRO A 139 5.76 5.44 22.92
N TYR A 140 4.81 5.23 23.84
CA TYR A 140 3.47 4.78 23.48
C TYR A 140 2.65 5.82 22.72
N GLN A 141 2.97 7.11 22.84
CA GLN A 141 2.24 8.16 22.11
C GLN A 141 2.53 8.12 20.60
N ILE A 142 3.70 7.63 20.19
CA ILE A 142 4.13 7.66 18.78
C ILE A 142 4.03 6.31 18.08
N SER A 143 3.47 5.28 18.73
CA SER A 143 3.48 3.92 18.20
C SER A 143 2.82 3.80 16.82
N SER A 144 1.63 4.37 16.62
CA SER A 144 0.95 4.33 15.31
C SER A 144 1.71 5.06 14.20
N PRO A 145 2.07 6.36 14.34
CA PRO A 145 2.79 7.07 13.28
C PRO A 145 4.18 6.48 13.02
N LEU A 146 4.84 5.91 14.04
CA LEU A 146 6.11 5.22 13.86
C LEU A 146 5.97 3.98 12.98
N ILE A 147 4.93 3.17 13.17
CA ILE A 147 4.68 2.00 12.31
C ILE A 147 4.53 2.42 10.85
N PHE A 148 3.71 3.43 10.57
CA PHE A 148 3.52 3.91 9.19
C PHE A 148 4.81 4.46 8.59
N LYS A 149 5.55 5.28 9.36
CA LYS A 149 6.85 5.81 8.91
C LYS A 149 7.86 4.70 8.62
N LEU A 150 7.86 3.62 9.40
CA LEU A 150 8.71 2.46 9.13
C LEU A 150 8.26 1.74 7.85
N LEU A 151 6.96 1.45 7.68
CA LEU A 151 6.46 0.75 6.49
C LEU A 151 6.68 1.55 5.17
N GLU A 152 6.64 2.88 5.25
CA GLU A 152 6.93 3.79 4.14
C GLU A 152 8.44 3.97 3.88
N HIS A 153 9.29 3.60 4.83
CA HIS A 153 10.74 3.79 4.71
C HIS A 153 11.32 3.06 3.49
N ARG A 154 12.22 3.75 2.78
CA ARG A 154 13.00 3.19 1.68
C ARG A 154 14.47 3.57 1.86
N PRO A 155 15.44 2.66 1.57
CA PRO A 155 15.27 1.24 1.21
C PRO A 155 14.57 0.41 2.29
N LEU A 156 13.99 -0.73 1.89
CA LEU A 156 13.31 -1.63 2.83
C LEU A 156 14.30 -2.22 3.84
N PHE A 157 13.92 -2.20 5.12
CA PHE A 157 14.65 -2.88 6.18
C PHE A 157 14.21 -4.35 6.29
N ARG A 158 15.04 -5.18 6.92
CA ARG A 158 14.78 -6.62 7.01
C ARG A 158 13.75 -6.96 8.08
N CYS A 159 13.91 -6.43 9.29
CA CYS A 159 12.92 -6.61 10.36
C CYS A 159 12.96 -5.48 11.39
N ALA A 160 11.84 -5.26 12.07
CA ALA A 160 11.71 -4.34 13.19
C ALA A 160 11.19 -5.09 14.42
N ILE A 161 11.84 -4.90 15.57
CA ILE A 161 11.50 -5.51 16.84
C ILE A 161 11.17 -4.39 17.81
N LEU A 162 9.88 -4.19 17.99
CA LEU A 162 9.32 -3.03 18.66
C LEU A 162 8.58 -3.45 19.91
N MET A 163 8.78 -2.70 20.98
CA MET A 163 8.02 -2.86 22.20
C MET A 163 6.85 -1.90 22.20
N PHE A 164 5.65 -2.44 22.41
CA PHE A 164 4.41 -1.68 22.52
C PHE A 164 3.65 -2.03 23.79
N GLN A 165 2.62 -1.23 24.11
CA GLN A 165 1.60 -1.64 25.07
C GLN A 165 0.95 -2.96 24.61
N ARG A 166 0.58 -3.81 25.56
CA ARG A 166 0.03 -5.13 25.26
C ARG A 166 -1.22 -5.05 24.39
N GLU A 167 -2.16 -4.16 24.67
CA GLU A 167 -3.36 -3.99 23.83
C GLU A 167 -2.99 -3.60 22.39
N PHE A 168 -2.09 -2.62 22.23
CA PHE A 168 -1.63 -2.18 20.91
C PHE A 168 -0.95 -3.30 20.12
N ALA A 169 -0.06 -4.07 20.76
CA ALA A 169 0.58 -5.23 20.15
C ALA A 169 -0.45 -6.28 19.71
N LEU A 170 -1.46 -6.55 20.53
CA LEU A 170 -2.55 -7.47 20.20
C LEU A 170 -3.41 -6.97 19.04
N ARG A 171 -3.56 -5.64 18.87
CA ARG A 171 -4.25 -5.06 17.71
C ARG A 171 -3.48 -5.28 16.41
N LEU A 172 -2.15 -5.22 16.41
CA LEU A 172 -1.35 -5.45 15.20
C LEU A 172 -1.50 -6.89 14.66
N ILE A 173 -1.57 -7.87 15.57
CA ILE A 173 -1.69 -9.30 15.24
C ILE A 173 -3.15 -9.78 15.15
N ALA A 174 -4.13 -8.92 15.41
CA ALA A 174 -5.52 -9.31 15.48
C ALA A 174 -5.98 -9.88 14.13
N LYS A 175 -6.69 -11.01 14.18
CA LYS A 175 -7.22 -11.66 12.98
C LYS A 175 -8.65 -11.19 12.71
N PRO A 176 -9.15 -11.37 11.47
CA PRO A 176 -10.56 -11.13 11.17
C PRO A 176 -11.45 -11.94 12.12
N GLY A 177 -12.45 -11.28 12.70
CA GLY A 177 -13.34 -11.82 13.72
C GLY A 177 -12.94 -11.46 15.16
N ASP A 178 -11.70 -11.05 15.42
CA ASP A 178 -11.26 -10.69 16.76
C ASP A 178 -11.83 -9.35 17.23
N ASN A 179 -12.09 -9.24 18.53
CA ASN A 179 -12.55 -7.99 19.15
C ASN A 179 -11.57 -6.83 18.94
N LEU A 180 -10.27 -7.12 18.90
CA LEU A 180 -9.21 -6.13 18.73
C LEU A 180 -8.91 -5.79 17.25
N TYR A 181 -9.54 -6.49 16.29
CA TYR A 181 -9.36 -6.23 14.88
C TYR A 181 -9.83 -4.82 14.50
N CYS A 182 -8.95 -4.10 13.82
CA CYS A 182 -9.11 -2.69 13.46
C CYS A 182 -8.29 -2.33 12.21
N ARG A 183 -8.48 -1.09 11.71
CA ARG A 183 -7.73 -0.52 10.57
C ARG A 183 -6.22 -0.74 10.68
N LEU A 184 -5.64 -0.57 11.86
CA LEU A 184 -4.21 -0.73 12.08
C LEU A 184 -3.73 -2.16 11.77
N SER A 185 -4.48 -3.17 12.19
CA SER A 185 -4.20 -4.59 11.88
C SER A 185 -4.15 -4.81 10.37
N VAL A 186 -5.18 -4.34 9.65
CA VAL A 186 -5.27 -4.52 8.19
C VAL A 186 -4.13 -3.82 7.46
N ASN A 187 -3.87 -2.55 7.80
CA ASN A 187 -2.75 -1.79 7.20
C ASN A 187 -1.41 -2.48 7.45
N THR A 188 -1.16 -2.91 8.69
CA THR A 188 0.14 -3.51 9.01
C THR A 188 0.30 -4.87 8.33
N GLN A 189 -0.76 -5.69 8.29
CA GLN A 189 -0.73 -7.04 7.70
C GLN A 189 -0.64 -7.04 6.17
N LEU A 190 -1.13 -5.97 5.52
CA LEU A 190 -0.95 -5.77 4.08
C LEU A 190 0.54 -5.60 3.73
N TYR A 191 1.23 -4.69 4.42
CA TYR A 191 2.62 -4.33 4.08
C TYR A 191 3.68 -5.17 4.79
N ALA A 192 3.33 -5.88 5.86
CA ALA A 192 4.30 -6.62 6.67
C ALA A 192 3.70 -7.87 7.31
N LYS A 193 4.58 -8.85 7.58
CA LYS A 193 4.27 -9.96 8.48
C LYS A 193 4.54 -9.52 9.92
N VAL A 194 3.62 -9.82 10.83
CA VAL A 194 3.68 -9.40 12.23
C VAL A 194 3.59 -10.60 13.16
N ASP A 195 4.60 -10.79 14.00
CA ASP A 195 4.69 -11.90 14.95
C ASP A 195 4.81 -11.39 16.40
N HIS A 196 4.07 -12.01 17.34
CA HIS A 196 4.22 -11.73 18.77
C HIS A 196 5.35 -12.56 19.36
N ILE A 197 6.34 -11.91 19.98
CA ILE A 197 7.56 -12.58 20.45
C ILE A 197 7.49 -12.91 21.94
N MET A 198 7.13 -11.93 22.78
CA MET A 198 7.00 -12.13 24.23
C MET A 198 6.23 -11.02 24.94
N LYS A 199 5.70 -11.36 26.11
CA LYS A 199 5.08 -10.41 27.05
C LYS A 199 6.12 -9.88 28.04
N ILE A 200 6.06 -8.59 28.38
CA ILE A 200 6.88 -7.97 29.41
C ILE A 200 5.97 -7.34 30.47
N GLY A 201 6.16 -7.72 31.73
CA GLY A 201 5.40 -7.16 32.84
C GLY A 201 5.80 -5.71 33.16
N LYS A 202 4.84 -4.87 33.52
CA LYS A 202 5.04 -3.44 33.86
C LYS A 202 6.10 -3.15 34.92
N ASN A 203 6.35 -4.10 35.82
CA ASN A 203 7.35 -3.97 36.89
C ASN A 203 8.79 -3.87 36.39
N ASN A 204 9.05 -4.16 35.10
CA ASN A 204 10.36 -4.06 34.47
C ASN A 204 10.70 -2.65 33.96
N PHE A 205 9.82 -1.67 34.16
CA PHE A 205 10.02 -0.30 33.69
C PHE A 205 10.15 0.70 34.84
N LYS A 206 10.75 1.85 34.54
CA LYS A 206 10.82 3.01 35.44
C LYS A 206 10.64 4.31 34.64
N PRO A 207 9.67 5.16 34.98
CA PRO A 207 8.52 4.92 35.87
C PRO A 207 7.65 3.73 35.40
N ILE A 208 6.90 3.12 36.31
CA ILE A 208 6.07 1.95 36.02
C ILE A 208 4.85 2.38 35.16
N PRO A 209 4.61 1.78 33.99
CA PRO A 209 3.42 2.03 33.18
C PRO A 209 2.19 1.39 33.82
N GLN A 210 1.01 1.87 33.43
CA GLN A 210 -0.25 1.33 33.96
C GLN A 210 -0.57 -0.07 33.42
N VAL A 211 -0.11 -0.36 32.20
CA VAL A 211 -0.39 -1.58 31.46
C VAL A 211 0.90 -2.35 31.17
N ASP A 212 0.76 -3.66 30.94
CA ASP A 212 1.86 -4.51 30.49
C ASP A 212 2.26 -4.20 29.04
N SER A 213 3.46 -4.61 28.68
CA SER A 213 4.03 -4.42 27.33
C SER A 213 4.18 -5.75 26.59
N SER A 214 4.40 -5.68 25.29
CA SER A 214 4.68 -6.83 24.45
C SER A 214 5.67 -6.46 23.35
N VAL A 215 6.54 -7.42 23.03
CA VAL A 215 7.52 -7.33 21.95
C VAL A 215 6.92 -7.95 20.70
N VAL A 216 6.96 -7.21 19.61
CA VAL A 216 6.42 -7.60 18.31
C VAL A 216 7.54 -7.52 17.27
N ARG A 217 7.61 -8.52 16.38
CA ARG A 217 8.48 -8.53 15.21
C ARG A 217 7.65 -8.18 13.97
N ILE A 218 8.16 -7.27 13.15
CA ILE A 218 7.52 -6.79 11.92
C ILE A 218 8.51 -6.97 10.79
N GLU A 219 8.11 -7.68 9.74
CA GLU A 219 8.92 -7.95 8.55
C GLU A 219 8.20 -7.38 7.34
N PRO A 220 8.70 -6.27 6.74
CA PRO A 220 8.12 -5.73 5.52
C PRO A 220 8.12 -6.77 4.41
N ARG A 221 7.03 -6.81 3.63
CA ARG A 221 6.96 -7.62 2.41
C ARG A 221 7.82 -6.96 1.33
N ASN A 222 8.66 -7.74 0.67
CA ASN A 222 9.49 -7.30 -0.43
C ASN A 222 9.28 -8.26 -1.63
N PRO A 223 8.74 -7.80 -2.77
CA PRO A 223 8.32 -6.42 -3.05
C PRO A 223 7.07 -5.98 -2.24
N PRO A 224 6.90 -4.67 -1.99
CA PRO A 224 5.66 -4.18 -1.39
C PRO A 224 4.49 -4.38 -2.38
N PRO A 225 3.25 -4.57 -1.88
CA PRO A 225 2.10 -4.69 -2.77
C PRO A 225 1.89 -3.40 -3.58
N PRO A 226 1.52 -3.48 -4.87
CA PRO A 226 1.37 -2.33 -5.76
C PRO A 226 0.04 -1.61 -5.53
N ILE A 227 -0.12 -1.01 -4.36
CA ILE A 227 -1.37 -0.35 -3.92
C ILE A 227 -1.04 1.05 -3.45
N ASP A 228 -1.83 2.04 -3.89
CA ASP A 228 -1.72 3.39 -3.33
C ASP A 228 -2.19 3.39 -1.87
N PHE A 229 -1.26 3.73 -0.96
CA PHE A 229 -1.53 3.80 0.47
C PHE A 229 -2.65 4.79 0.81
N LYS A 230 -2.76 5.91 0.10
CA LYS A 230 -3.78 6.94 0.37
C LYS A 230 -5.18 6.42 0.06
N GLU A 231 -5.34 5.75 -1.07
CA GLU A 231 -6.62 5.14 -1.48
C GLU A 231 -7.01 4.01 -0.53
N TRP A 232 -6.05 3.13 -0.23
CA TRP A 232 -6.22 2.03 0.69
C TRP A 232 -6.61 2.49 2.10
N ASP A 233 -5.89 3.47 2.67
CA ASP A 233 -6.20 3.99 4.00
C ASP A 233 -7.53 4.74 4.02
N GLY A 234 -7.87 5.47 2.95
CA GLY A 234 -9.17 6.13 2.77
C GLY A 234 -10.33 5.14 2.78
N LEU A 235 -10.20 4.03 2.04
CA LEU A 235 -11.17 2.94 2.02
C LEU A 235 -11.34 2.32 3.41
N LEU A 236 -10.22 1.96 4.04
CA LEU A 236 -10.24 1.35 5.36
C LEU A 236 -10.81 2.29 6.43
N ARG A 237 -10.57 3.60 6.30
CA ARG A 237 -11.14 4.61 7.19
C ARG A 237 -12.67 4.60 7.12
N ILE A 238 -13.27 4.44 5.94
CA ILE A 238 -14.73 4.36 5.76
C ILE A 238 -15.29 3.07 6.35
N VAL A 239 -14.72 1.92 6.00
CA VAL A 239 -15.26 0.61 6.39
C VAL A 239 -15.07 0.30 7.88
N PHE A 240 -14.01 0.82 8.52
CA PHE A 240 -13.76 0.61 9.95
C PHE A 240 -14.41 1.64 10.88
N VAL A 241 -15.10 2.69 10.37
CA VAL A 241 -15.87 3.63 11.24
C VAL A 241 -16.85 2.85 12.12
N ARG A 242 -17.61 1.92 11.50
CA ARG A 242 -18.51 1.01 12.22
C ARG A 242 -18.25 -0.41 11.74
N LYS A 243 -17.16 -1.01 12.24
CA LYS A 243 -16.69 -2.35 11.82
C LYS A 243 -17.71 -3.49 11.94
N ASN A 244 -18.70 -3.36 12.83
CA ASN A 244 -19.74 -4.37 13.08
C ASN A 244 -21.02 -4.16 12.24
N LYS A 245 -21.12 -3.05 11.50
CA LYS A 245 -22.21 -2.80 10.55
C LYS A 245 -21.84 -3.32 9.17
N THR A 246 -22.84 -3.50 8.32
CA THR A 246 -22.65 -3.93 6.93
C THR A 246 -21.94 -2.82 6.15
N LEU A 247 -21.17 -3.18 5.12
CA LEU A 247 -20.50 -2.19 4.27
C LEU A 247 -21.52 -1.22 3.65
N SER A 248 -22.65 -1.75 3.16
CA SER A 248 -23.75 -0.93 2.62
C SER A 248 -24.20 0.16 3.60
N ALA A 249 -24.26 -0.13 4.91
CA ALA A 249 -24.64 0.86 5.92
C ALA A 249 -23.56 1.93 6.16
N ASN A 250 -22.27 1.59 6.01
CA ASN A 250 -21.18 2.54 6.18
C ASN A 250 -21.12 3.54 5.01
N PHE A 251 -21.31 3.05 3.77
CA PHE A 251 -21.30 3.87 2.57
C PHE A 251 -22.55 4.74 2.39
N LYS A 252 -23.67 4.42 3.07
CA LYS A 252 -24.89 5.26 3.05
C LYS A 252 -24.79 6.55 3.88
N THR A 253 -23.67 6.78 4.57
CA THR A 253 -23.47 7.99 5.38
C THR A 253 -23.32 9.21 4.47
N SER A 254 -24.09 10.28 4.67
CA SER A 254 -24.08 11.47 3.80
C SER A 254 -22.68 12.04 3.58
N SER A 255 -21.89 12.20 4.65
CA SER A 255 -20.52 12.72 4.54
C SER A 255 -19.59 11.82 3.72
N VAL A 256 -19.85 10.51 3.66
CA VAL A 256 -19.07 9.58 2.82
C VAL A 256 -19.51 9.69 1.37
N LEU A 257 -20.81 9.80 1.12
CA LEU A 257 -21.36 10.01 -0.22
C LEU A 257 -20.85 11.33 -0.82
N ASP A 258 -20.83 12.42 -0.05
CA ASP A 258 -20.33 13.72 -0.52
C ASP A 258 -18.85 13.65 -0.93
N ILE A 259 -18.02 12.93 -0.16
CA ILE A 259 -16.59 12.74 -0.47
C ILE A 259 -16.44 11.92 -1.77
N ILE A 260 -17.16 10.81 -1.88
CA ILE A 260 -17.09 9.93 -3.06
C ILE A 260 -17.63 10.67 -4.29
N GLU A 261 -18.69 11.44 -4.16
CA GLU A 261 -19.27 12.22 -5.26
C GLU A 261 -18.31 13.28 -5.78
N ASN A 262 -17.65 14.03 -4.87
CA ASN A 262 -16.65 15.02 -5.25
C ASN A 262 -15.45 14.36 -5.93
N ASN A 263 -14.94 13.25 -5.37
CA ASN A 263 -13.84 12.51 -5.97
C ASN A 263 -14.23 11.93 -7.34
N TYR A 264 -15.45 11.44 -7.49
CA TYR A 264 -15.98 10.92 -8.75
C TYR A 264 -16.15 12.03 -9.80
N LYS A 265 -16.62 13.21 -9.42
CA LYS A 265 -16.68 14.38 -10.31
C LYS A 265 -15.30 14.79 -10.80
N THR A 266 -14.32 14.84 -9.90
CA THR A 266 -12.92 15.12 -10.25
C THR A 266 -12.36 14.05 -11.19
N PHE A 267 -12.65 12.77 -10.92
CA PHE A 267 -12.25 11.66 -11.79
C PHE A 267 -12.86 11.77 -13.18
N CYS A 268 -14.17 12.04 -13.29
CA CYS A 268 -14.83 12.24 -14.56
C CYS A 268 -14.25 13.45 -15.31
N SER A 269 -13.97 14.55 -14.61
CA SER A 269 -13.34 15.73 -15.23
C SER A 269 -11.94 15.43 -15.76
N ALA A 270 -11.16 14.62 -15.04
CA ALA A 270 -9.80 14.28 -15.44
C ALA A 270 -9.75 13.29 -16.62
N ASN A 271 -10.79 12.47 -16.78
CA ASN A 271 -10.91 11.48 -17.85
C ASN A 271 -11.89 11.90 -18.96
N GLU A 272 -12.27 13.18 -19.02
CA GLU A 272 -13.18 13.75 -20.04
C GLU A 272 -14.54 13.03 -20.13
N MET A 273 -15.00 12.43 -19.01
CA MET A 273 -16.27 11.72 -18.94
C MET A 273 -17.40 12.68 -18.62
N MET A 274 -18.48 12.64 -19.41
CA MET A 274 -19.70 13.37 -19.10
C MET A 274 -20.50 12.67 -17.99
N ILE A 275 -20.93 13.45 -16.99
CA ILE A 275 -21.81 12.95 -15.93
C ILE A 275 -23.25 13.08 -16.39
N ASP A 276 -24.00 11.98 -16.38
CA ASP A 276 -25.42 11.96 -16.70
C ASP A 276 -26.21 12.89 -15.75
N ALA A 277 -27.19 13.62 -16.28
CA ALA A 277 -28.08 14.49 -15.51
C ALA A 277 -28.88 13.75 -14.43
N ASN A 278 -29.10 12.44 -14.59
CA ASN A 278 -29.79 11.57 -13.61
C ASN A 278 -28.83 10.78 -12.70
N PHE A 279 -27.56 11.16 -12.63
CA PHE A 279 -26.56 10.42 -11.87
C PHE A 279 -26.81 10.44 -10.36
N ASP A 280 -27.05 9.26 -9.78
CA ASP A 280 -27.08 9.05 -8.33
C ASP A 280 -25.89 8.20 -7.88
N ILE A 281 -24.91 8.86 -7.25
CA ILE A 281 -23.71 8.21 -6.72
C ILE A 281 -24.05 7.11 -5.70
N LYS A 282 -25.14 7.27 -4.94
CA LYS A 282 -25.56 6.30 -3.93
C LYS A 282 -25.95 4.98 -4.57
N ASN A 283 -26.71 5.02 -5.66
CA ASN A 283 -27.10 3.83 -6.39
C ASN A 283 -25.90 3.18 -7.05
N LYS A 284 -24.98 3.97 -7.63
CA LYS A 284 -23.73 3.45 -8.21
C LYS A 284 -22.89 2.70 -7.17
N VAL A 285 -22.64 3.30 -6.01
CA VAL A 285 -21.87 2.66 -4.92
C VAL A 285 -22.55 1.39 -4.40
N ILE A 286 -23.88 1.40 -4.24
CA ILE A 286 -24.63 0.22 -3.79
C ILE A 286 -24.60 -0.90 -4.85
N ASN A 287 -24.70 -0.56 -6.14
CA ASN A 287 -24.64 -1.54 -7.21
C ASN A 287 -23.27 -2.19 -7.30
N VAL A 288 -22.19 -1.42 -7.17
CA VAL A 288 -20.82 -1.97 -7.07
C VAL A 288 -20.68 -2.86 -5.84
N LEU A 289 -21.20 -2.45 -4.68
CA LEU A 289 -21.18 -3.31 -3.49
C LEU A 289 -21.94 -4.63 -3.66
N LYS A 290 -23.03 -4.63 -4.45
CA LYS A 290 -23.82 -5.82 -4.75
C LYS A 290 -23.14 -6.73 -5.77
N SER A 291 -22.55 -6.18 -6.84
CA SER A 291 -21.88 -6.98 -7.87
C SER A 291 -20.69 -7.77 -7.31
N VAL A 292 -19.99 -7.20 -6.34
CA VAL A 292 -18.85 -7.87 -5.67
C VAL A 292 -19.30 -8.77 -4.51
N GLY A 293 -20.60 -8.77 -4.16
CA GLY A 293 -21.14 -9.61 -3.08
C GLY A 293 -20.76 -9.16 -1.65
N PHE A 294 -20.13 -8.00 -1.47
CA PHE A 294 -19.70 -7.50 -0.14
C PHE A 294 -20.72 -6.57 0.55
N ALA A 295 -21.87 -6.29 -0.06
CA ALA A 295 -22.88 -5.36 0.48
C ALA A 295 -23.29 -5.69 1.94
N GLU A 296 -23.49 -6.96 2.25
CA GLU A 296 -23.90 -7.46 3.57
C GLU A 296 -22.71 -7.91 4.44
N SER A 297 -21.50 -7.87 3.89
CA SER A 297 -20.28 -8.20 4.62
C SER A 297 -19.96 -7.14 5.66
N ARG A 298 -19.24 -7.55 6.70
CA ARG A 298 -18.84 -6.70 7.83
C ARG A 298 -17.33 -6.63 7.88
N ALA A 299 -16.77 -5.42 7.93
CA ALA A 299 -15.34 -5.19 7.98
C ALA A 299 -14.64 -5.94 9.13
N ALA A 300 -15.35 -6.19 10.25
CA ALA A 300 -14.81 -6.98 11.36
C ALA A 300 -14.42 -8.42 10.99
N LYS A 301 -15.01 -9.01 9.94
CA LYS A 301 -14.78 -10.40 9.53
C LYS A 301 -14.02 -10.55 8.21
N MET A 302 -13.80 -9.44 7.49
CA MET A 302 -13.09 -9.44 6.21
C MET A 302 -11.59 -9.49 6.44
N ASP A 303 -10.91 -10.32 5.67
CA ASP A 303 -9.44 -10.37 5.65
C ASP A 303 -8.85 -9.35 4.66
N VAL A 304 -7.52 -9.34 4.54
CA VAL A 304 -6.81 -8.43 3.63
C VAL A 304 -7.21 -8.70 2.18
N ASP A 305 -7.37 -9.96 1.78
CA ASP A 305 -7.68 -10.36 0.41
C ASP A 305 -9.09 -9.92 0.00
N ASP A 306 -10.06 -9.99 0.93
CA ASP A 306 -11.40 -9.44 0.74
C ASP A 306 -11.36 -7.93 0.50
N PHE A 307 -10.54 -7.20 1.27
CA PHE A 307 -10.38 -5.76 1.06
C PHE A 307 -9.65 -5.44 -0.25
N LEU A 308 -8.72 -6.29 -0.69
CA LEU A 308 -8.06 -6.13 -1.99
C LEU A 308 -9.03 -6.35 -3.15
N LYS A 309 -9.85 -7.40 -3.11
CA LYS A 309 -10.92 -7.63 -4.09
C LYS A 309 -11.90 -6.47 -4.13
N TYR A 310 -12.26 -5.95 -2.96
CA TYR A 310 -13.16 -4.81 -2.86
C TYR A 310 -12.55 -3.51 -3.40
N ALA A 311 -11.32 -3.20 -3.02
CA ALA A 311 -10.58 -2.04 -3.54
C ALA A 311 -10.46 -2.14 -5.06
N PHE A 312 -10.02 -3.30 -5.56
CA PHE A 312 -9.91 -3.57 -6.97
C PHE A 312 -11.25 -3.33 -7.68
N ALA A 313 -12.36 -3.89 -7.21
CA ALA A 313 -13.65 -3.70 -7.87
C ALA A 313 -14.21 -2.26 -7.79
N LEU A 314 -13.88 -1.50 -6.74
CA LEU A 314 -14.27 -0.09 -6.64
C LEU A 314 -13.48 0.82 -7.58
N PHE A 315 -12.16 0.59 -7.67
CA PHE A 315 -11.23 1.45 -8.42
C PHE A 315 -11.12 1.01 -9.89
N HIS A 316 -11.04 -0.30 -10.11
CA HIS A 316 -11.20 -0.93 -11.42
C HIS A 316 -12.66 -1.34 -11.58
N ASN A 317 -13.53 -0.35 -11.78
CA ASN A 317 -14.83 -0.66 -12.35
C ASN A 317 -14.57 -1.18 -13.77
N PHE A 318 -14.46 -2.50 -13.94
CA PHE A 318 -14.54 -3.14 -15.25
C PHE A 318 -15.76 -2.63 -16.03
N ILE A 319 -16.86 -2.30 -15.33
CA ILE A 319 -18.03 -1.65 -15.91
C ILE A 319 -17.74 -0.23 -16.46
N THR A 320 -16.89 0.56 -15.80
CA THR A 320 -16.50 1.89 -16.30
C THR A 320 -15.54 1.77 -17.49
N LEU A 321 -14.60 0.81 -17.44
CA LEU A 321 -13.75 0.47 -18.59
C LEU A 321 -14.58 -0.04 -19.78
N ILE A 322 -15.60 -0.89 -19.56
CA ILE A 322 -16.51 -1.35 -20.62
C ILE A 322 -17.36 -0.20 -21.15
N GLN A 323 -17.91 0.66 -20.27
CA GLN A 323 -18.68 1.83 -20.70
C GLN A 323 -17.82 2.82 -21.51
N GLU A 324 -16.55 2.98 -21.13
CA GLU A 324 -15.57 3.78 -21.87
C GLU A 324 -15.22 3.13 -23.22
N LEU A 325 -14.95 1.83 -23.26
CA LEU A 325 -14.73 1.07 -24.50
C LEU A 325 -15.99 0.96 -25.39
N THR A 326 -17.19 1.08 -24.82
CA THR A 326 -18.45 1.08 -25.57
C THR A 326 -18.77 2.49 -26.10
N SER A 327 -18.44 3.54 -25.33
CA SER A 327 -18.70 4.94 -25.71
C SER A 327 -17.62 5.52 -26.64
N ASN A 328 -16.36 5.10 -26.46
CA ASN A 328 -15.19 5.42 -27.26
C ASN A 328 -14.50 4.10 -27.68
N PRO A 329 -15.04 3.40 -28.69
CA PRO A 329 -14.49 2.12 -29.12
C PRO A 329 -13.05 2.28 -29.61
N VAL A 330 -12.18 1.38 -29.15
CA VAL A 330 -10.84 1.22 -29.73
C VAL A 330 -11.04 0.94 -31.22
N PRO A 331 -10.39 1.70 -32.12
CA PRO A 331 -10.52 1.47 -33.53
C PRO A 331 -10.27 0.01 -33.90
N GLY A 332 -11.28 -0.62 -34.52
CA GLY A 332 -11.22 -2.03 -34.88
C GLY A 332 -11.81 -3.01 -33.87
N PHE A 333 -12.41 -2.57 -32.75
CA PHE A 333 -13.06 -3.47 -31.78
C PHE A 333 -14.47 -3.05 -31.38
N THR A 334 -15.25 -4.05 -30.97
CA THR A 334 -16.49 -3.91 -30.20
C THR A 334 -16.40 -4.79 -28.96
N VAL A 335 -16.98 -4.35 -27.84
CA VAL A 335 -16.98 -5.09 -26.57
C VAL A 335 -18.39 -5.13 -26.01
N ALA A 336 -18.81 -6.30 -25.54
CA ALA A 336 -20.10 -6.53 -24.90
C ALA A 336 -19.97 -7.49 -23.72
N LEU A 337 -20.91 -7.43 -22.77
CA LEU A 337 -21.05 -8.42 -21.70
C LEU A 337 -22.14 -9.43 -22.08
N PRO A 338 -21.86 -10.74 -22.08
CA PRO A 338 -22.86 -11.77 -22.34
C PRO A 338 -23.86 -11.94 -21.18
N ASP A 339 -23.47 -11.63 -19.95
CA ASP A 339 -24.32 -11.69 -18.75
C ASP A 339 -23.95 -10.56 -17.78
N ASP A 340 -24.93 -9.73 -17.39
CA ASP A 340 -24.78 -8.65 -16.40
C ASP A 340 -24.31 -9.16 -15.02
N GLY A 341 -24.45 -10.47 -14.75
CA GLY A 341 -23.98 -11.12 -13.55
C GLY A 341 -22.50 -11.53 -13.56
N ASN A 342 -21.85 -11.63 -14.72
CA ASN A 342 -20.46 -12.11 -14.85
C ASN A 342 -19.55 -11.10 -15.56
N VAL A 343 -19.01 -10.16 -14.78
CA VAL A 343 -18.11 -9.10 -15.28
C VAL A 343 -16.70 -9.58 -15.67
N PHE A 344 -16.38 -10.87 -15.47
CA PHE A 344 -15.07 -11.47 -15.79
C PHE A 344 -15.04 -12.19 -17.14
N GLU A 345 -16.13 -12.23 -17.89
CA GLU A 345 -16.19 -12.81 -19.24
C GLU A 345 -16.78 -11.79 -20.21
N TRP A 346 -16.03 -11.44 -21.25
CA TRP A 346 -16.38 -10.38 -22.19
C TRP A 346 -16.46 -10.95 -23.59
N ASP A 347 -17.48 -10.54 -24.34
CA ASP A 347 -17.59 -10.80 -25.77
C ASP A 347 -16.95 -9.66 -26.54
N VAL A 348 -16.00 -10.00 -27.41
CA VAL A 348 -15.20 -9.06 -28.17
C VAL A 348 -15.43 -9.32 -29.66
N GLY A 349 -15.77 -8.29 -30.42
CA GLY A 349 -15.77 -8.33 -31.88
C GLY A 349 -14.54 -7.60 -32.42
N ILE A 350 -13.83 -8.21 -33.36
CA ILE A 350 -12.65 -7.64 -34.02
C ILE A 350 -12.97 -7.33 -35.47
N ILE A 351 -12.70 -6.12 -35.92
CA ILE A 351 -12.85 -5.68 -37.30
C ILE A 351 -11.48 -5.75 -37.98
N GLY A 352 -11.40 -6.45 -39.10
CA GLY A 352 -10.14 -6.54 -39.85
C GLY A 352 -9.73 -5.21 -40.47
N ALA A 353 -8.47 -4.81 -40.25
CA ALA A 353 -7.94 -3.54 -40.71
C ALA A 353 -7.79 -3.46 -42.25
N PRO A 354 -8.01 -2.27 -42.86
CA PRO A 354 -7.77 -2.01 -44.28
C PRO A 354 -6.33 -2.31 -44.71
N GLY A 355 -6.15 -2.90 -45.90
CA GLY A 355 -4.83 -3.28 -46.43
C GLY A 355 -4.29 -4.61 -45.90
N THR A 356 -5.01 -5.28 -45.01
CA THR A 356 -4.68 -6.63 -44.51
C THR A 356 -5.50 -7.71 -45.21
N ILE A 357 -5.10 -8.97 -45.10
CA ILE A 357 -5.90 -10.10 -45.62
C ILE A 357 -7.22 -10.31 -44.88
N TYR A 358 -7.41 -9.64 -43.74
CA TYR A 358 -8.61 -9.71 -42.89
C TYR A 358 -9.60 -8.57 -43.17
N GLU A 359 -9.26 -7.66 -44.08
CA GLU A 359 -10.05 -6.46 -44.39
C GLU A 359 -11.55 -6.77 -44.60
N GLY A 360 -12.40 -6.03 -43.89
CA GLY A 360 -13.86 -6.14 -43.99
C GLY A 360 -14.47 -7.34 -43.26
N GLY A 361 -13.68 -8.15 -42.54
CA GLY A 361 -14.17 -9.22 -41.67
C GLY A 361 -14.55 -8.75 -40.28
N TYR A 362 -15.45 -9.50 -39.62
CA TYR A 362 -15.87 -9.26 -38.22
C TYR A 362 -15.78 -10.56 -37.39
N PHE A 363 -14.76 -10.66 -36.54
CA PHE A 363 -14.43 -11.90 -35.82
C PHE A 363 -14.84 -11.83 -34.35
N LYS A 364 -15.70 -12.75 -33.92
CA LYS A 364 -16.14 -12.86 -32.53
C LYS A 364 -15.14 -13.66 -31.69
N ALA A 365 -14.85 -13.16 -30.50
CA ALA A 365 -13.96 -13.75 -29.53
C ALA A 365 -14.49 -13.52 -28.11
N ASN A 366 -13.91 -14.26 -27.17
CA ASN A 366 -14.16 -14.13 -25.75
C ASN A 366 -12.85 -13.79 -25.02
N LEU A 367 -12.93 -12.79 -24.14
CA LEU A 367 -11.87 -12.41 -23.22
C LEU A 367 -12.30 -12.77 -21.80
N LYS A 368 -11.52 -13.63 -21.15
CA LYS A 368 -11.83 -14.15 -19.82
C LYS A 368 -10.76 -13.79 -18.81
N PHE A 369 -11.16 -13.15 -17.73
CA PHE A 369 -10.29 -12.70 -16.66
C PHE A 369 -10.17 -13.77 -15.56
N PRO A 370 -8.97 -14.09 -15.07
CA PRO A 370 -8.81 -15.02 -13.96
C PRO A 370 -9.19 -14.36 -12.62
N ASN A 371 -9.45 -15.18 -11.60
CA ASN A 371 -9.85 -14.72 -10.26
C ASN A 371 -8.76 -13.92 -9.53
N ASP A 372 -7.52 -14.00 -10.00
CA ASP A 372 -6.33 -13.32 -9.48
C ASP A 372 -5.80 -12.23 -10.43
N TYR A 373 -6.61 -11.81 -11.42
CA TYR A 373 -6.34 -10.59 -12.19
C TYR A 373 -6.20 -9.37 -11.26
N PRO A 374 -5.27 -8.42 -11.50
CA PRO A 374 -4.37 -8.29 -12.65
C PRO A 374 -3.01 -8.96 -12.47
N TYR A 375 -2.80 -9.81 -11.45
CA TYR A 375 -1.50 -10.47 -11.25
C TYR A 375 -1.20 -11.48 -12.36
N ASN A 376 -2.23 -12.15 -12.88
CA ASN A 376 -2.15 -12.99 -14.06
C ASN A 376 -2.97 -12.40 -15.22
N PRO A 377 -2.52 -12.58 -16.47
CA PRO A 377 -3.19 -12.04 -17.64
C PRO A 377 -4.57 -12.70 -17.87
N PRO A 378 -5.47 -12.01 -18.57
CA PRO A 378 -6.68 -12.63 -19.09
C PRO A 378 -6.34 -13.62 -20.23
N THR A 379 -7.26 -14.53 -20.52
CA THR A 379 -7.17 -15.43 -21.68
C THR A 379 -8.05 -14.93 -22.81
N PHE A 380 -7.53 -14.94 -24.04
CA PHE A 380 -8.27 -14.55 -25.24
C PHE A 380 -8.49 -15.74 -26.18
N LYS A 381 -9.73 -15.92 -26.65
CA LYS A 381 -10.11 -17.06 -27.49
C LYS A 381 -11.10 -16.66 -28.58
N PHE A 382 -10.84 -17.00 -29.83
CA PHE A 382 -11.81 -16.87 -30.91
C PHE A 382 -12.94 -17.90 -30.79
N ASN A 383 -14.18 -17.48 -31.07
CA ASN A 383 -15.36 -18.33 -30.90
C ASN A 383 -15.47 -19.38 -32.03
N ASN A 384 -14.97 -19.05 -33.22
CA ASN A 384 -14.93 -19.92 -34.39
C ASN A 384 -13.47 -20.26 -34.73
N GLU A 385 -13.27 -21.28 -35.57
CA GLU A 385 -11.96 -21.57 -36.15
C GLU A 385 -11.42 -20.32 -36.87
N PHE A 386 -10.25 -19.87 -36.44
CA PHE A 386 -9.60 -18.66 -36.95
C PHE A 386 -8.16 -19.01 -37.36
N PHE A 387 -7.87 -18.86 -38.65
CA PHE A 387 -6.59 -19.31 -39.20
C PHE A 387 -5.56 -18.18 -39.14
N HIS A 388 -4.66 -18.22 -38.14
CA HIS A 388 -3.62 -17.22 -37.95
C HIS A 388 -2.35 -17.87 -37.38
N PRO A 389 -1.13 -17.43 -37.76
CA PRO A 389 0.11 -18.02 -37.29
C PRO A 389 0.21 -18.08 -35.77
N ASN A 390 -0.30 -17.08 -35.05
CA ASN A 390 -0.24 -17.02 -33.58
C ASN A 390 -1.53 -17.49 -32.87
N VAL A 391 -2.42 -18.23 -33.56
CA VAL A 391 -3.65 -18.76 -32.98
C VAL A 391 -3.62 -20.29 -33.00
N TYR A 392 -3.87 -20.90 -31.85
CA TYR A 392 -3.93 -22.36 -31.70
C TYR A 392 -5.18 -22.95 -32.39
N GLN A 393 -5.16 -24.25 -32.67
CA GLN A 393 -6.29 -24.97 -33.27
C GLN A 393 -7.58 -24.87 -32.45
N ASP A 394 -7.47 -24.68 -31.13
CA ASP A 394 -8.62 -24.49 -30.24
C ASP A 394 -9.13 -23.04 -30.19
N GLY A 395 -8.54 -22.14 -30.98
CA GLY A 395 -8.91 -20.72 -31.07
C GLY A 395 -8.24 -19.81 -30.04
N ARG A 396 -7.38 -20.34 -29.15
CA ARG A 396 -6.64 -19.49 -28.19
C ARG A 396 -5.57 -18.67 -28.90
N LEU A 397 -5.47 -17.40 -28.53
CA LEU A 397 -4.44 -16.48 -29.05
C LEU A 397 -3.16 -16.57 -28.22
N CYS A 398 -2.02 -16.60 -28.90
CA CYS A 398 -0.68 -16.64 -28.29
C CYS A 398 0.10 -15.37 -28.62
N ILE A 399 0.24 -14.46 -27.64
CA ILE A 399 1.09 -13.26 -27.75
C ILE A 399 1.76 -13.00 -26.40
N SER A 400 2.96 -12.40 -26.43
CA SER A 400 3.81 -12.23 -25.25
C SER A 400 3.11 -11.49 -24.10
N ILE A 401 2.29 -10.48 -24.40
CA ILE A 401 1.51 -9.72 -23.40
C ILE A 401 0.49 -10.58 -22.63
N LEU A 402 0.11 -11.76 -23.15
CA LEU A 402 -0.80 -12.70 -22.48
C LEU A 402 -0.05 -13.85 -21.77
N HIS A 403 1.28 -13.84 -21.76
CA HIS A 403 2.07 -14.81 -21.01
C HIS A 403 2.22 -14.38 -19.54
N PRO A 404 2.25 -15.32 -18.58
CA PRO A 404 2.41 -15.03 -17.16
C PRO A 404 3.65 -14.15 -16.87
N PRO A 405 3.60 -13.31 -15.82
CA PRO A 405 4.71 -12.41 -15.48
C PRO A 405 5.98 -13.17 -15.05
N GLY A 406 7.14 -12.58 -15.31
CA GLY A 406 8.46 -13.08 -14.91
C GLY A 406 9.33 -13.52 -16.09
N ASP A 407 10.60 -13.82 -15.82
CA ASP A 407 11.52 -14.32 -16.84
C ASP A 407 11.26 -15.80 -17.13
N ASP A 408 11.10 -16.14 -18.41
CA ASP A 408 11.08 -17.53 -18.87
C ASP A 408 12.36 -17.80 -19.67
N PRO A 409 13.32 -18.56 -19.11
CA PRO A 409 14.59 -18.87 -19.77
C PRO A 409 14.41 -19.63 -21.09
N THR A 410 13.23 -20.19 -21.35
CA THR A 410 12.95 -21.04 -22.51
C THR A 410 12.16 -20.34 -23.61
N SER A 411 11.51 -19.20 -23.34
CA SER A 411 10.68 -18.50 -24.33
C SER A 411 11.46 -17.51 -25.20
N GLY A 412 12.60 -17.02 -24.72
CA GLY A 412 13.37 -15.96 -25.40
C GLY A 412 12.75 -14.57 -25.28
N GLU A 413 11.65 -14.43 -24.54
CA GLU A 413 10.94 -13.16 -24.27
C GLU A 413 11.52 -12.50 -23.02
N THR A 414 11.63 -11.17 -23.05
CA THR A 414 12.01 -10.39 -21.86
C THR A 414 10.82 -10.21 -20.92
N ALA A 415 11.07 -10.07 -19.61
CA ALA A 415 10.00 -9.75 -18.65
C ALA A 415 9.21 -8.46 -18.99
N ALA A 416 9.77 -7.55 -19.79
CA ALA A 416 9.10 -6.33 -20.24
C ALA A 416 8.08 -6.57 -21.36
N GLU A 417 8.24 -7.65 -22.15
CA GLU A 417 7.33 -8.04 -23.23
C GLU A 417 6.16 -8.91 -22.76
N ARG A 418 6.25 -9.42 -21.52
CA ARG A 418 5.25 -10.28 -20.89
C ARG A 418 4.20 -9.47 -20.13
N TRP A 419 3.18 -10.16 -19.62
CA TRP A 419 2.14 -9.52 -18.83
C TRP A 419 2.73 -8.79 -17.62
N ASN A 420 2.32 -7.55 -17.44
CA ASN A 420 2.60 -6.75 -16.25
C ASN A 420 1.28 -6.20 -15.71
N PRO A 421 0.99 -6.27 -14.40
CA PRO A 421 -0.23 -5.71 -13.79
C PRO A 421 -0.49 -4.22 -14.08
N THR A 422 0.47 -3.48 -14.64
CA THR A 422 0.29 -2.10 -15.11
C THR A 422 -0.29 -1.98 -16.52
N GLN A 423 -0.41 -3.08 -17.27
CA GLN A 423 -0.99 -3.10 -18.62
C GLN A 423 -2.52 -3.07 -18.55
N SER A 424 -3.14 -2.42 -19.52
CA SER A 424 -4.61 -2.26 -19.60
C SER A 424 -5.21 -3.26 -20.60
N VAL A 425 -6.51 -3.52 -20.47
CA VAL A 425 -7.26 -4.30 -21.46
C VAL A 425 -7.17 -3.64 -22.85
N GLU A 426 -7.16 -2.31 -22.91
CA GLU A 426 -6.94 -1.56 -24.14
C GLU A 426 -5.60 -1.92 -24.80
N SER A 427 -4.51 -1.98 -24.03
CA SER A 427 -3.20 -2.37 -24.57
C SER A 427 -3.17 -3.80 -25.12
N ILE A 428 -3.94 -4.71 -24.51
CA ILE A 428 -4.15 -6.07 -25.05
C ILE A 428 -4.86 -5.97 -26.40
N LEU A 429 -5.99 -5.29 -26.48
CA LEU A 429 -6.78 -5.18 -27.71
C LEU A 429 -5.96 -4.54 -28.85
N ILE A 430 -5.23 -3.45 -28.58
CA ILE A 430 -4.34 -2.80 -29.57
C ILE A 430 -3.28 -3.79 -30.07
N SER A 431 -2.67 -4.56 -29.17
CA SER A 431 -1.66 -5.57 -29.54
C SER A 431 -2.24 -6.65 -30.46
N ILE A 432 -3.51 -7.05 -30.26
CA ILE A 432 -4.20 -8.04 -31.09
C ILE A 432 -4.46 -7.50 -32.50
N VAL A 433 -4.93 -6.26 -32.64
CA VAL A 433 -5.11 -5.64 -33.98
C VAL A 433 -3.78 -5.44 -34.69
N SER A 434 -2.74 -5.01 -33.97
CA SER A 434 -1.39 -4.88 -34.54
C SER A 434 -0.88 -6.22 -35.06
N LEU A 435 -1.12 -7.31 -34.32
CA LEU A 435 -0.72 -8.66 -34.72
C LEU A 435 -1.45 -9.14 -35.99
N MET A 436 -2.73 -8.78 -36.14
CA MET A 436 -3.49 -9.14 -37.34
C MET A 436 -3.00 -8.41 -38.61
N GLY A 437 -2.41 -7.22 -38.44
CA GLY A 437 -1.82 -6.44 -39.53
C GLY A 437 -0.41 -6.86 -39.90
N ASP A 438 0.40 -7.26 -38.93
CA ASP A 438 1.77 -7.72 -39.11
C ASP A 438 2.03 -8.99 -38.25
N PRO A 439 1.87 -10.19 -38.82
CA PRO A 439 1.92 -11.43 -38.06
C PRO A 439 3.32 -11.64 -37.48
N ASN A 440 3.41 -11.82 -36.15
CA ASN A 440 4.68 -12.05 -35.48
C ASN A 440 5.26 -13.43 -35.83
N CYS A 441 6.17 -13.45 -36.79
CA CYS A 441 6.82 -14.65 -37.32
C CYS A 441 7.88 -15.26 -36.39
N SER A 442 8.21 -14.60 -35.27
CA SER A 442 9.21 -15.11 -34.32
C SER A 442 8.69 -16.27 -33.44
N SER A 443 7.37 -16.45 -33.33
CA SER A 443 6.74 -17.53 -32.55
C SER A 443 5.43 -18.03 -33.18
N PRO A 444 5.49 -18.74 -34.33
CA PRO A 444 4.31 -19.25 -35.01
C PRO A 444 3.74 -20.49 -34.30
N ALA A 445 2.46 -20.43 -33.92
CA ALA A 445 1.62 -21.54 -33.48
C ALA A 445 1.13 -22.44 -34.65
N ASN A 446 1.19 -21.96 -35.90
CA ASN A 446 0.78 -22.70 -37.09
C ASN A 446 1.82 -22.57 -38.23
N VAL A 447 2.22 -23.69 -38.83
CA VAL A 447 3.35 -23.80 -39.79
C VAL A 447 2.92 -23.94 -41.25
N ASP A 448 1.63 -24.08 -41.54
CA ASP A 448 1.13 -24.37 -42.88
C ASP A 448 0.81 -23.10 -43.70
N ALA A 449 1.81 -22.57 -44.40
CA ALA A 449 1.71 -21.31 -45.15
C ALA A 449 1.14 -21.41 -46.59
N GLY A 450 0.98 -22.62 -47.14
CA GLY A 450 0.71 -22.82 -48.58
C GLY A 450 -0.70 -22.42 -49.07
N SER A 451 -1.71 -22.49 -48.19
CA SER A 451 -3.13 -22.21 -48.52
C SER A 451 -3.74 -21.09 -47.67
N TYR A 452 -2.90 -20.39 -46.91
CA TYR A 452 -3.29 -19.39 -45.89
C TYR A 452 -4.24 -18.32 -46.46
N ASN A 453 -3.86 -17.70 -47.59
CA ASN A 453 -4.65 -16.60 -48.17
C ASN A 453 -6.03 -17.03 -48.69
N SER A 454 -6.19 -18.24 -49.23
CA SER A 454 -7.49 -18.71 -49.72
C SER A 454 -8.45 -19.07 -48.58
N ILE A 455 -7.92 -19.61 -47.48
CA ILE A 455 -8.71 -20.00 -46.31
C ILE A 455 -9.17 -18.74 -45.56
N VAL A 456 -8.27 -17.79 -45.33
CA VAL A 456 -8.58 -16.53 -44.65
C VAL A 456 -9.65 -15.73 -45.41
N ARG A 457 -9.55 -15.64 -46.75
CA ARG A 457 -10.59 -14.97 -47.56
C ARG A 457 -11.97 -15.61 -47.42
N SER A 458 -12.03 -16.95 -47.35
CA SER A 458 -13.30 -17.65 -47.10
C SER A 458 -13.83 -17.37 -45.68
N GLN A 459 -12.95 -17.23 -44.69
CA GLN A 459 -13.33 -16.90 -43.31
C GLN A 459 -13.82 -15.44 -43.19
N VAL A 460 -13.22 -14.51 -43.92
CA VAL A 460 -13.67 -13.10 -43.99
C VAL A 460 -15.09 -13.02 -44.57
N GLU A 461 -15.37 -13.69 -45.69
CA GLU A 461 -16.74 -13.68 -46.24
C GLU A 461 -17.74 -14.36 -45.29
N ALA A 462 -17.34 -15.43 -44.62
CA ALA A 462 -18.16 -16.08 -43.62
C ALA A 462 -18.36 -15.24 -42.35
N SER A 463 -17.49 -14.29 -42.02
CA SER A 463 -17.61 -13.48 -40.81
C SER A 463 -18.50 -12.26 -41.00
N LYS A 464 -18.75 -11.83 -42.25
CA LYS A 464 -19.65 -10.70 -42.56
C LYS A 464 -21.10 -10.91 -42.11
N LYS A 465 -21.58 -12.15 -42.03
CA LYS A 465 -22.93 -12.47 -41.48
C LYS A 465 -23.05 -12.20 -39.98
N ASP A 466 -21.94 -12.04 -39.28
CA ASP A 466 -21.89 -11.82 -37.83
C ASP A 466 -21.79 -10.34 -37.43
N ILE A 467 -21.78 -9.42 -38.40
CA ILE A 467 -21.74 -7.97 -38.19
C ILE A 467 -23.07 -7.51 -37.53
N PRO A 468 -23.02 -6.84 -36.37
CA PRO A 468 -24.22 -6.29 -35.73
C PRO A 468 -24.92 -5.23 -36.57
N GLU A 469 -26.27 -5.21 -36.56
CA GLU A 469 -27.06 -4.19 -37.27
C GLU A 469 -26.74 -2.78 -36.74
N GLY A 470 -26.30 -1.87 -37.64
CA GLY A 470 -25.99 -0.47 -37.31
C GLY A 470 -24.51 -0.15 -37.04
N LEU A 471 -23.61 -1.15 -37.03
CA LEU A 471 -22.16 -0.93 -36.89
C LEU A 471 -21.55 -0.36 -38.19
N LYS A 472 -20.94 0.83 -38.13
CA LYS A 472 -20.18 1.41 -39.26
C LYS A 472 -18.76 0.82 -39.28
N ILE A 473 -18.45 0.05 -40.32
CA ILE A 473 -17.11 -0.50 -40.52
C ILE A 473 -16.18 0.62 -40.98
N PRO A 474 -15.03 0.85 -40.31
CA PRO A 474 -14.07 1.86 -40.75
C PRO A 474 -13.44 1.45 -42.08
N THR A 475 -13.28 2.40 -43.00
CA THR A 475 -12.84 2.13 -44.39
C THR A 475 -11.47 2.72 -44.74
N SER A 476 -10.85 3.51 -43.86
CA SER A 476 -9.51 4.09 -44.05
C SER A 476 -8.52 3.61 -42.99
N ALA A 477 -7.24 3.50 -43.35
CA ALA A 477 -6.16 3.20 -42.39
C ALA A 477 -6.04 4.28 -41.29
N ASP A 478 -6.38 5.54 -41.61
CA ASP A 478 -6.41 6.65 -40.66
C ASP A 478 -7.49 6.46 -39.58
N ASP A 479 -8.54 5.68 -39.86
CA ASP A 479 -9.59 5.38 -38.89
C ASP A 479 -9.11 4.40 -37.82
N PHE A 480 -8.00 3.67 -38.05
CA PHE A 480 -7.40 2.70 -37.12
C PHE A 480 -6.25 3.27 -36.27
N VAL A 481 -5.81 4.51 -36.54
CA VAL A 481 -4.69 5.16 -35.82
C VAL A 481 -5.22 5.94 -34.62
N GLN A 482 -4.69 5.66 -33.43
CA GLN A 482 -4.99 6.41 -32.22
C GLN A 482 -4.50 7.86 -32.39
N LYS A 483 -5.39 8.86 -32.35
CA LYS A 483 -4.97 10.26 -32.27
C LYS A 483 -4.19 10.43 -30.95
N GLN A 484 -2.91 10.77 -31.02
CA GLN A 484 -2.15 11.11 -29.82
C GLN A 484 -2.89 12.23 -29.07
N ARG A 485 -3.12 12.05 -27.76
CA ARG A 485 -3.61 13.14 -26.91
C ARG A 485 -2.53 14.22 -26.93
N HIS A 486 -2.86 15.40 -27.46
CA HIS A 486 -2.01 16.57 -27.28
C HIS A 486 -1.93 16.86 -25.78
N THR A 487 -0.82 16.51 -25.15
CA THR A 487 -0.40 17.13 -23.89
C THR A 487 -0.05 18.57 -24.21
N GLU A 488 -0.91 19.53 -23.85
CA GLU A 488 -0.51 20.93 -23.74
C GLU A 488 0.42 21.07 -22.52
N ASP A 489 1.65 20.60 -22.67
CA ASP A 489 2.80 21.02 -21.87
C ASP A 489 3.62 22.00 -22.73
N GLU A 490 3.08 23.20 -22.95
CA GLU A 490 3.91 24.37 -23.26
C GLU A 490 4.03 25.22 -22.00
N HIS A 491 5.06 24.93 -21.20
CA HIS A 491 5.65 25.88 -20.26
C HIS A 491 7.12 26.09 -20.59
N ASP A 492 7.41 27.31 -21.03
CA ASP A 492 8.61 28.09 -20.70
C ASP A 492 9.99 27.55 -21.10
N GLU A 493 10.30 27.58 -22.40
CA GLU A 493 11.68 27.69 -22.90
C GLU A 493 11.96 29.05 -23.58
N ASN A 494 11.57 30.17 -22.97
CA ASN A 494 12.00 31.50 -23.45
C ASN A 494 12.31 32.55 -22.36
N PHE A 495 12.64 32.14 -21.14
CA PHE A 495 13.08 33.06 -20.08
C PHE A 495 14.60 33.16 -19.89
N CYS A 496 15.43 32.57 -20.77
CA CYS A 496 16.89 32.68 -20.68
C CYS A 496 17.58 33.05 -22.00
N LEU A 497 17.08 34.04 -22.74
CA LEU A 497 17.86 34.79 -23.72
C LEU A 497 17.36 36.23 -23.82
N ASN A 498 17.72 37.08 -22.85
CA ASN A 498 17.89 38.53 -23.00
C ASN A 498 18.58 39.10 -21.75
N ALA A 499 19.86 38.78 -21.61
CA ALA A 499 20.81 39.63 -20.90
C ALA A 499 21.72 40.24 -21.96
N ASN A 500 21.44 41.50 -22.32
CA ASN A 500 22.41 42.50 -22.76
C ASN A 500 21.78 43.88 -22.58
#